data_AF-A0A925I2B8-F1
#
_entry.id   AF-A0A925I2B8-F1
#
_cell.length_a   1.000
_cell.length_b   1.000
_cell.length_c   1.000
_cell.angle_alpha   90.00
_cell.angle_beta   90.00
_cell.angle_gamma   90.00
#
_symmetry.space_group_name_H-M   'P 1'
#
loop_
_entity.id
_entity.type
_entity.pdbx_description
1 polymer ?
#
loop_
_entity_poly.entity_id
_entity_poly.type
_entity_poly.pdbx_seq_one_letter_code
_entity_poly.pdbx_strand_id
1 'polypeptide(L)'
;THQVKNEFQPVVAKGWKALLAMQSADGEFQGEAAYNQKTYAQAQASIALCEIYGMTKDKDFRDPAQKAVNYALFAQSPQGGWRYSPKEDSDTSVTGWYVMALQSAMMAGLDVPSPTFEKIGNFLDSVGSANQSKYAYMAGQDYRLSMTAEGLLCREYLGWKHDDERLRAGANYLLANPIDYNSSESHQNVYYWYYATQTLHHMGGDDWDKWNKVMRQAIPTHQVKSGPEKGSWAPSAGDSHGAGAGGRLYTTCLSIYMLEVYYRHLPIYKYRSRPVTSPEAEGASK
;
A
#
# COMPACT_ATOMS: atom_id res chain seq x y z
N THR A 1 6.29 9.27 -16.34
CA THR A 1 6.28 7.85 -16.79
C THR A 1 7.40 7.65 -17.80
N HIS A 2 7.61 6.44 -18.32
CA HIS A 2 8.58 6.17 -19.40
C HIS A 2 8.21 6.81 -20.74
N GLN A 3 6.97 7.26 -20.91
CA GLN A 3 6.47 7.88 -22.14
C GLN A 3 6.58 9.42 -22.14
N VAL A 4 6.62 10.06 -20.96
CA VAL A 4 6.69 11.52 -20.84
C VAL A 4 8.14 11.98 -21.00
N LYS A 5 8.42 12.75 -22.04
CA LYS A 5 9.77 13.27 -22.32
C LYS A 5 10.18 14.32 -21.28
N ASN A 6 11.16 13.99 -20.44
CA ASN A 6 11.84 14.89 -19.52
C ASN A 6 13.23 14.34 -19.17
N GLU A 7 13.99 15.05 -18.33
CA GLU A 7 15.37 14.66 -17.95
C GLU A 7 15.46 13.31 -17.21
N PHE A 8 14.39 12.87 -16.53
CA PHE A 8 14.35 11.62 -15.77
C PHE A 8 13.87 10.42 -16.59
N GLN A 9 13.23 10.65 -17.74
CA GLN A 9 12.63 9.62 -18.58
C GLN A 9 13.59 8.47 -18.94
N PRO A 10 14.86 8.72 -19.32
CA PRO A 10 15.78 7.64 -19.68
C PRO A 10 16.11 6.71 -18.51
N VAL A 11 16.23 7.25 -17.29
CA VAL A 11 16.54 6.46 -16.09
C VAL A 11 15.31 5.64 -15.67
N VAL A 12 14.12 6.25 -15.72
CA VAL A 12 12.85 5.56 -15.44
C VAL A 12 12.63 4.41 -16.42
N ALA A 13 12.86 4.62 -17.72
CA ALA A 13 12.72 3.58 -18.73
C ALA A 13 13.69 2.40 -18.51
N LYS A 14 14.93 2.68 -18.09
CA LYS A 14 15.90 1.63 -17.72
C LYS A 14 15.42 0.83 -16.51
N GLY A 15 14.84 1.49 -15.51
CA GLY A 15 14.26 0.82 -14.34
C GLY A 15 13.16 -0.17 -14.72
N TRP A 16 12.21 0.25 -15.57
CA TRP A 16 11.16 -0.66 -16.05
C TRP A 16 11.70 -1.83 -16.86
N LYS A 17 12.67 -1.58 -17.75
CA LYS A 17 13.33 -2.66 -18.50
C LYS A 17 13.99 -3.68 -17.58
N ALA A 18 14.68 -3.22 -16.53
CA ALA A 18 15.30 -4.09 -15.54
C ALA A 18 14.25 -4.91 -14.77
N LEU A 19 13.16 -4.28 -14.31
CA LEU A 19 12.09 -4.96 -13.59
C LEU A 19 11.40 -6.02 -14.45
N LEU A 20 11.09 -5.71 -15.71
CA LEU A 20 10.49 -6.66 -16.65
C LEU A 20 11.42 -7.86 -16.92
N ALA A 21 12.73 -7.63 -16.99
CA ALA A 21 13.71 -8.70 -17.18
C ALA A 21 13.85 -9.63 -15.96
N MET A 22 13.42 -9.19 -14.77
CA MET A 22 13.41 -10.02 -13.56
C MET A 22 12.19 -10.94 -13.48
N GLN A 23 11.12 -10.67 -14.22
CA GLN A 23 9.89 -11.46 -14.14
C GLN A 23 10.05 -12.81 -14.86
N SER A 24 9.77 -13.90 -14.15
CA SER A 24 9.72 -15.25 -14.70
C SER A 24 8.47 -15.46 -15.57
N ALA A 25 8.42 -16.61 -16.26
CA ALA A 25 7.26 -16.99 -17.05
C ALA A 25 5.96 -17.08 -16.21
N ASP A 26 6.10 -17.49 -14.94
CA ASP A 26 5.00 -17.69 -13.99
C ASP A 26 4.60 -16.39 -13.24
N GLY A 27 5.28 -15.27 -13.51
CA GLY A 27 4.98 -13.96 -12.91
C GLY A 27 5.72 -13.64 -11.61
N GLU A 28 6.58 -14.55 -11.14
CA GLU A 28 7.48 -14.32 -10.00
C GLU A 28 8.66 -13.44 -10.41
N PHE A 29 9.02 -12.43 -9.62
CA PHE A 29 10.22 -11.64 -9.81
C PHE A 29 11.44 -12.30 -9.19
N GLN A 30 12.43 -12.58 -10.02
CA GLN A 30 13.70 -13.18 -9.64
C GLN A 30 14.69 -12.12 -9.19
N GLY A 31 15.48 -12.44 -8.16
CA GLY A 31 16.51 -11.55 -7.64
C GLY A 31 17.12 -12.06 -6.34
N GLU A 32 18.27 -11.49 -5.99
CA GLU A 32 18.90 -11.73 -4.70
C GLU A 32 18.21 -10.89 -3.62
N ALA A 33 17.54 -11.56 -2.68
CA ALA A 33 16.95 -10.94 -1.50
C ALA A 33 16.91 -11.96 -0.35
N ALA A 34 16.93 -11.48 0.88
CA ALA A 34 16.74 -12.33 2.04
C ALA A 34 15.37 -13.03 1.98
N TYR A 35 15.24 -14.22 2.58
CA TYR A 35 14.04 -15.05 2.49
C TYR A 35 12.74 -14.28 2.76
N ASN A 36 12.70 -13.50 3.85
CA ASN A 36 11.52 -12.73 4.23
C ASN A 36 11.26 -11.49 3.35
N GLN A 37 12.24 -11.02 2.58
CA GLN A 37 12.14 -9.82 1.74
C GLN A 37 11.58 -10.12 0.34
N LYS A 38 11.78 -11.34 -0.16
CA LYS A 38 11.35 -11.75 -1.51
C LYS A 38 9.87 -11.48 -1.74
N THR A 39 9.04 -11.83 -0.78
CA THR A 39 7.60 -11.72 -0.92
C THR A 39 7.10 -10.27 -0.84
N TYR A 40 7.76 -9.41 -0.06
CA TYR A 40 7.52 -7.96 -0.10
C TYR A 40 7.88 -7.38 -1.47
N ALA A 41 9.06 -7.74 -2.00
CA ALA A 41 9.52 -7.29 -3.29
C ALA A 41 8.58 -7.74 -4.42
N GLN A 42 8.08 -8.98 -4.36
CA GLN A 42 7.08 -9.49 -5.30
C GLN A 42 5.82 -8.62 -5.31
N ALA A 43 5.24 -8.33 -4.14
CA ALA A 43 4.03 -7.52 -4.04
C ALA A 43 4.27 -6.08 -4.52
N GLN A 44 5.38 -5.46 -4.13
CA GLN A 44 5.77 -4.11 -4.53
C GLN A 44 6.00 -3.98 -6.04
N ALA A 45 6.68 -4.96 -6.65
CA ALA A 45 6.84 -5.04 -8.10
C ALA A 45 5.49 -5.21 -8.82
N SER A 46 4.57 -6.00 -8.23
CA SER A 46 3.21 -6.18 -8.75
C SER A 46 2.42 -4.86 -8.72
N ILE A 47 2.49 -4.10 -7.62
CA ILE A 47 1.90 -2.74 -7.52
C ILE A 47 2.45 -1.87 -8.64
N ALA A 48 3.78 -1.81 -8.79
CA ALA A 48 4.44 -0.96 -9.77
C ALA A 48 4.01 -1.28 -11.21
N LEU A 49 3.93 -2.56 -11.59
CA LEU A 49 3.47 -2.97 -12.93
C LEU A 49 1.98 -2.66 -13.15
N CYS A 50 1.14 -2.92 -12.15
CA CYS A 50 -0.29 -2.63 -12.26
C CYS A 50 -0.54 -1.12 -12.40
N GLU A 51 0.13 -0.29 -11.60
CA GLU A 51 -0.02 1.16 -11.65
C GLU A 51 0.52 1.75 -12.94
N ILE A 52 1.70 1.34 -13.41
CA ILE A 52 2.24 1.89 -14.68
C ILE A 52 1.34 1.53 -15.86
N TYR A 53 0.80 0.31 -15.91
CA TYR A 53 -0.19 -0.06 -16.91
C TYR A 53 -1.48 0.74 -16.74
N GLY A 54 -2.00 0.87 -15.52
CA GLY A 54 -3.21 1.65 -15.22
C GLY A 54 -3.10 3.11 -15.67
N MET A 55 -1.96 3.74 -15.45
CA MET A 55 -1.69 5.14 -15.79
C MET A 55 -1.43 5.39 -17.28
N THR A 56 -0.73 4.47 -17.96
CA THR A 56 -0.24 4.70 -19.33
C THR A 56 -1.03 3.95 -20.40
N LYS A 57 -1.70 2.86 -20.00
CA LYS A 57 -2.28 1.86 -20.90
C LYS A 57 -1.29 1.33 -21.95
N ASP A 58 0.00 1.37 -21.62
CA ASP A 58 1.04 0.81 -22.47
C ASP A 58 0.88 -0.72 -22.55
N LYS A 59 0.66 -1.22 -23.77
CA LYS A 59 0.43 -2.63 -24.04
C LYS A 59 1.59 -3.52 -23.57
N ASP A 60 2.81 -2.98 -23.53
CA ASP A 60 4.00 -3.75 -23.13
C ASP A 60 3.98 -4.10 -21.64
N PHE A 61 3.13 -3.44 -20.85
CA PHE A 61 2.98 -3.68 -19.41
C PHE A 61 1.72 -4.46 -19.04
N ARG A 62 0.76 -4.63 -19.95
CA ARG A 62 -0.51 -5.33 -19.66
C ARG A 62 -0.26 -6.77 -19.21
N ASP A 63 0.41 -7.55 -20.05
CA ASP A 63 0.61 -8.98 -19.80
C ASP A 63 1.58 -9.22 -18.62
N PRO A 64 2.70 -8.48 -18.47
CA PRO A 64 3.52 -8.55 -17.28
C PRO A 64 2.76 -8.22 -15.98
N ALA A 65 1.89 -7.21 -16.00
CA ALA A 65 1.07 -6.87 -14.84
C ALA A 65 0.08 -8.00 -14.52
N GLN A 66 -0.63 -8.55 -15.52
CA GLN A 66 -1.54 -9.68 -15.29
C GLN A 66 -0.80 -10.93 -14.77
N LYS A 67 0.41 -11.21 -15.25
CA LYS A 67 1.22 -12.32 -14.71
C LYS A 67 1.59 -12.12 -13.25
N ALA A 68 1.97 -10.90 -12.86
CA ALA A 68 2.27 -10.57 -11.47
C ALA A 68 1.04 -10.79 -10.56
N VAL A 69 -0.15 -10.38 -11.04
CA VAL A 69 -1.43 -10.64 -10.37
C VAL A 69 -1.72 -12.14 -10.28
N ASN A 70 -1.54 -12.89 -11.37
CA ASN A 70 -1.77 -14.34 -11.37
C ASN A 70 -0.84 -15.06 -10.37
N TYR A 71 0.41 -14.62 -10.26
CA TYR A 71 1.33 -15.13 -9.23
C TYR A 71 0.85 -14.80 -7.81
N ALA A 72 0.39 -13.57 -7.57
CA ALA A 72 -0.19 -13.18 -6.29
C ALA A 72 -1.37 -14.08 -5.90
N LEU A 73 -2.28 -14.34 -6.84
CA LEU A 73 -3.44 -15.21 -6.64
C LEU A 73 -3.02 -16.66 -6.37
N PHE A 74 -2.02 -17.17 -7.09
CA PHE A 74 -1.43 -18.49 -6.86
C PHE A 74 -0.80 -18.60 -5.47
N ALA A 75 -0.09 -17.55 -5.03
CA ALA A 75 0.68 -17.57 -3.79
C ALA A 75 -0.16 -17.43 -2.51
N GLN A 76 -1.45 -17.06 -2.62
CA GLN A 76 -2.33 -16.87 -1.47
C GLN A 76 -2.41 -18.13 -0.60
N SER A 77 -2.20 -17.98 0.71
CA SER A 77 -2.32 -19.07 1.67
C SER A 77 -3.76 -19.55 1.81
N PRO A 78 -3.99 -20.83 2.19
CA PRO A 78 -5.29 -21.28 2.66
C PRO A 78 -5.87 -20.46 3.82
N GLN A 79 -5.02 -19.78 4.61
CA GLN A 79 -5.45 -18.85 5.67
C GLN A 79 -6.05 -17.55 5.11
N GLY A 80 -5.75 -17.22 3.86
CA GLY A 80 -6.35 -16.13 3.09
C GLY A 80 -5.46 -14.90 2.88
N GLY A 81 -4.33 -14.80 3.58
CA GLY A 81 -3.31 -13.79 3.36
C GLY A 81 -2.06 -14.33 2.67
N TRP A 82 -0.94 -13.63 2.88
CA TRP A 82 0.38 -13.95 2.35
C TRP A 82 1.45 -13.78 3.43
N ARG A 83 2.59 -14.45 3.24
CA ARG A 83 3.75 -14.32 4.13
C ARG A 83 5.08 -14.54 3.40
N TYR A 84 5.91 -15.51 3.82
CA TYR A 84 7.27 -15.68 3.30
C TYR A 84 7.42 -16.80 2.29
N SER A 85 6.46 -17.74 2.25
CA SER A 85 6.38 -18.77 1.21
C SER A 85 4.99 -18.81 0.59
N PRO A 86 4.89 -19.09 -0.72
CA PRO A 86 3.61 -19.30 -1.38
C PRO A 86 2.80 -20.41 -0.70
N LYS A 87 1.50 -20.18 -0.51
CA LYS A 87 0.52 -21.18 -0.03
C LYS A 87 0.75 -21.75 1.37
N GLU A 88 1.63 -21.15 2.18
CA GLU A 88 1.93 -21.62 3.53
C GLU A 88 1.06 -20.93 4.58
N ASP A 89 1.50 -19.80 5.11
CA ASP A 89 0.84 -19.05 6.17
C ASP A 89 0.57 -17.59 5.80
N SER A 90 0.08 -16.79 6.75
CA SER A 90 -0.31 -15.40 6.51
C SER A 90 0.12 -14.49 7.66
N ASP A 91 0.58 -13.29 7.31
CA ASP A 91 0.74 -12.19 8.24
C ASP A 91 0.08 -10.91 7.71
N THR A 92 -0.26 -9.98 8.59
CA THR A 92 -0.94 -8.72 8.21
C THR A 92 -0.07 -7.83 7.33
N SER A 93 1.25 -7.88 7.50
CA SER A 93 2.23 -7.00 6.87
C SER A 93 2.41 -7.30 5.38
N VAL A 94 2.68 -8.55 5.03
CA VAL A 94 2.79 -8.99 3.64
C VAL A 94 1.41 -8.96 2.97
N THR A 95 0.36 -9.31 3.71
CA THR A 95 -1.01 -9.29 3.17
C THR A 95 -1.42 -7.90 2.71
N GLY A 96 -1.12 -6.83 3.45
CA GLY A 96 -1.48 -5.48 3.03
C GLY A 96 -0.80 -5.05 1.72
N TRP A 97 0.47 -5.42 1.50
CA TRP A 97 1.13 -5.19 0.21
C TRP A 97 0.43 -5.91 -0.95
N TYR A 98 0.00 -7.15 -0.76
CA TYR A 98 -0.75 -7.86 -1.80
C TYR A 98 -2.15 -7.29 -2.01
N VAL A 99 -2.85 -6.85 -0.96
CA VAL A 99 -4.14 -6.17 -1.09
C VAL A 99 -3.98 -4.90 -1.92
N MET A 100 -2.93 -4.10 -1.68
CA MET A 100 -2.62 -2.93 -2.53
C MET A 100 -2.32 -3.33 -3.97
N ALA A 101 -1.57 -4.42 -4.20
CA ALA A 101 -1.32 -4.92 -5.56
C ALA A 101 -2.61 -5.29 -6.31
N LEU A 102 -3.51 -6.02 -5.64
CA LEU A 102 -4.80 -6.42 -6.19
C LEU A 102 -5.71 -5.22 -6.42
N GLN A 103 -5.69 -4.23 -5.53
CA GLN A 103 -6.43 -2.97 -5.71
C GLN A 103 -5.90 -2.20 -6.93
N SER A 104 -4.59 -2.07 -7.08
CA SER A 104 -3.97 -1.43 -8.26
C SER A 104 -4.30 -2.20 -9.54
N ALA A 105 -4.36 -3.52 -9.49
CA ALA A 105 -4.77 -4.36 -10.62
C ALA A 105 -6.22 -4.11 -11.04
N MET A 106 -7.16 -4.09 -10.09
CA MET A 106 -8.56 -3.78 -10.37
C MET A 106 -8.72 -2.38 -10.96
N MET A 107 -8.03 -1.38 -10.40
CA MET A 107 -8.04 -0.01 -10.93
C MET A 107 -7.45 0.07 -12.36
N ALA A 108 -6.50 -0.79 -12.68
CA ALA A 108 -5.93 -0.88 -14.01
C ALA A 108 -6.81 -1.64 -15.02
N GLY A 109 -7.90 -2.28 -14.57
CA GLY A 109 -8.77 -3.12 -15.41
C GLY A 109 -8.19 -4.50 -15.69
N LEU A 110 -7.38 -5.02 -14.77
CA LEU A 110 -6.83 -6.38 -14.80
C LEU A 110 -7.75 -7.35 -14.05
N ASP A 111 -7.65 -8.64 -14.38
CA ASP A 111 -8.53 -9.66 -13.84
C ASP A 111 -8.12 -10.06 -12.43
N VAL A 112 -9.01 -9.81 -11.46
CA VAL A 112 -8.88 -10.25 -10.06
C VAL A 112 -10.16 -10.96 -9.62
N PRO A 113 -10.13 -12.27 -9.35
CA PRO A 113 -11.32 -13.02 -8.95
C PRO A 113 -11.87 -12.58 -7.58
N SER A 114 -13.19 -12.43 -7.47
CA SER A 114 -13.87 -12.04 -6.22
C SER A 114 -13.58 -12.94 -5.00
N PRO A 115 -13.48 -14.29 -5.12
CA PRO A 115 -13.23 -15.16 -3.96
C PRO A 115 -11.91 -14.87 -3.22
N THR A 116 -10.97 -14.19 -3.87
CA THR A 116 -9.71 -13.76 -3.25
C THR A 116 -9.96 -12.80 -2.08
N PHE A 117 -10.91 -11.87 -2.22
CA PHE A 117 -11.19 -10.85 -1.20
C PHE A 117 -11.94 -11.41 0.02
N GLU A 118 -12.80 -12.41 -0.18
CA GLU A 118 -13.48 -13.11 0.92
C GLU A 118 -12.45 -13.77 1.85
N LYS A 119 -11.46 -14.46 1.28
CA LYS A 119 -10.37 -15.08 2.05
C LYS A 119 -9.55 -14.06 2.84
N ILE A 120 -9.27 -12.90 2.25
CA ILE A 120 -8.56 -11.80 2.94
C ILE A 120 -9.40 -11.32 4.14
N GLY A 121 -10.72 -11.18 3.96
CA GLY A 121 -11.65 -10.84 5.04
C GLY A 121 -11.57 -11.82 6.20
N ASN A 122 -11.62 -13.12 5.91
CA ASN A 122 -11.53 -14.19 6.92
C ASN A 122 -10.18 -14.17 7.66
N PHE A 123 -9.08 -13.94 6.93
CA PHE A 123 -7.76 -13.79 7.55
C PHE A 123 -7.75 -12.59 8.52
N LEU A 124 -8.23 -11.43 8.07
CA LEU A 124 -8.28 -10.22 8.89
C LEU A 124 -9.18 -10.38 10.13
N ASP A 125 -10.28 -11.13 10.01
CA ASP A 125 -11.13 -11.48 11.16
C ASP A 125 -10.33 -12.25 12.22
N SER A 126 -9.43 -13.16 11.79
CA SER A 126 -8.62 -14.00 12.69
C SER A 126 -7.50 -13.27 13.44
N VAL A 127 -7.03 -12.14 12.90
CA VAL A 127 -5.94 -11.33 13.48
C VAL A 127 -6.42 -10.00 14.05
N GLY A 128 -7.71 -9.69 13.90
CA GLY A 128 -8.36 -8.51 14.45
C GLY A 128 -8.77 -8.70 15.91
N SER A 129 -8.89 -7.59 16.63
CA SER A 129 -9.48 -7.55 17.97
C SER A 129 -10.94 -8.01 17.96
N ALA A 130 -11.51 -8.30 19.13
CA ALA A 130 -12.92 -8.70 19.23
C ALA A 130 -13.88 -7.70 18.55
N ASN A 131 -13.57 -6.40 18.63
CA ASN A 131 -14.31 -5.33 17.95
C ASN A 131 -13.71 -4.93 16.58
N GLN A 132 -12.72 -5.67 16.08
CA GLN A 132 -12.08 -5.50 14.77
C GLN A 132 -11.53 -4.09 14.47
N SER A 133 -11.17 -3.35 15.52
CA SER A 133 -10.61 -2.00 15.41
C SER A 133 -9.08 -1.94 15.61
N LYS A 134 -8.46 -3.06 15.99
CA LYS A 134 -7.02 -3.23 16.16
C LYS A 134 -6.60 -4.56 15.55
N TYR A 135 -5.37 -4.64 15.03
CA TYR A 135 -4.90 -5.83 14.33
C TYR A 135 -3.51 -6.24 14.82
N ALA A 136 -3.32 -7.56 14.91
CA ALA A 136 -2.06 -8.21 15.23
C ALA A 136 -1.29 -8.54 13.95
N TYR A 137 -0.02 -8.90 14.10
CA TYR A 137 0.78 -9.37 12.96
C TYR A 137 0.38 -10.79 12.53
N MET A 138 0.11 -11.67 13.49
CA MET A 138 -0.45 -13.01 13.30
C MET A 138 -1.47 -13.30 14.41
N ALA A 139 -2.33 -14.30 14.19
CA ALA A 139 -3.32 -14.72 15.18
C ALA A 139 -2.66 -15.08 16.52
N GLY A 140 -3.27 -14.66 17.62
CA GLY A 140 -2.77 -14.91 18.98
C GLY A 140 -1.61 -14.02 19.43
N GLN A 141 -1.18 -13.05 18.61
CA GLN A 141 -0.19 -12.04 19.03
C GLN A 141 -0.85 -10.74 19.51
N ASP A 142 -0.07 -9.91 20.20
CA ASP A 142 -0.48 -8.56 20.56
C ASP A 142 -0.74 -7.68 19.34
N TYR A 143 -1.74 -6.81 19.48
CA TYR A 143 -2.06 -5.82 18.45
C TYR A 143 -0.95 -4.78 18.33
N ARG A 144 -0.64 -4.38 17.09
CA ARG A 144 0.40 -3.41 16.80
C ARG A 144 -0.17 -2.23 16.05
N LEU A 145 0.39 -1.04 16.28
CA LEU A 145 -0.08 0.19 15.65
C LEU A 145 0.06 0.15 14.11
N SER A 146 1.19 -0.32 13.59
CA SER A 146 1.41 -0.52 12.15
C SER A 146 0.40 -1.50 11.53
N MET A 147 0.23 -2.66 12.15
CA MET A 147 -0.71 -3.69 11.68
C MET A 147 -2.14 -3.22 11.77
N THR A 148 -2.47 -2.39 12.77
CA THR A 148 -3.79 -1.77 12.87
C THR A 148 -4.04 -0.82 11.71
N ALA A 149 -3.10 0.06 11.37
CA ALA A 149 -3.24 0.95 10.23
C ALA A 149 -3.42 0.18 8.90
N GLU A 150 -2.59 -0.84 8.68
CA GLU A 150 -2.60 -1.68 7.48
C GLU A 150 -3.86 -2.55 7.37
N GLY A 151 -4.28 -3.18 8.47
CA GLY A 151 -5.51 -3.97 8.53
C GLY A 151 -6.75 -3.13 8.26
N LEU A 152 -6.82 -1.92 8.83
CA LEU A 152 -7.91 -0.98 8.54
C LEU A 152 -7.90 -0.57 7.06
N LEU A 153 -6.75 -0.23 6.48
CA LEU A 153 -6.64 0.07 5.05
C LEU A 153 -7.18 -1.09 4.18
N CYS A 154 -6.83 -2.33 4.52
CA CYS A 154 -7.35 -3.50 3.83
C CYS A 154 -8.88 -3.58 3.95
N ARG A 155 -9.45 -3.31 5.13
CA ARG A 155 -10.91 -3.28 5.33
C ARG A 155 -11.61 -2.21 4.49
N GLU A 156 -11.02 -1.03 4.34
CA GLU A 156 -11.54 0.01 3.45
C GLU A 156 -11.61 -0.49 2.00
N TYR A 157 -10.55 -1.14 1.52
CA TYR A 157 -10.52 -1.75 0.19
C TYR A 157 -11.54 -2.88 0.05
N LEU A 158 -11.73 -3.70 1.08
CA LEU A 158 -12.74 -4.76 1.12
C LEU A 158 -14.18 -4.25 1.20
N GLY A 159 -14.39 -2.94 1.36
CA GLY A 159 -15.73 -2.35 1.27
C GLY A 159 -16.38 -1.99 2.59
N TRP A 160 -15.64 -1.94 3.70
CA TRP A 160 -16.16 -1.33 4.92
C TRP A 160 -16.66 0.09 4.63
N LYS A 161 -17.76 0.47 5.30
CA LYS A 161 -18.35 1.79 5.12
C LYS A 161 -17.59 2.82 5.93
N HIS A 162 -17.65 4.07 5.49
CA HIS A 162 -16.98 5.19 6.16
C HIS A 162 -17.44 5.38 7.62
N ASP A 163 -18.71 5.12 7.89
CA ASP A 163 -19.37 5.23 9.19
C ASP A 163 -19.33 3.93 10.01
N ASP A 164 -18.59 2.91 9.55
CA ASP A 164 -18.44 1.66 10.29
C ASP A 164 -17.75 1.91 11.64
N GLU A 165 -18.43 1.58 12.75
CA GLU A 165 -17.95 1.87 14.11
C GLU A 165 -16.56 1.28 14.38
N ARG A 166 -16.24 0.13 13.76
CA ARG A 166 -14.95 -0.57 13.90
C ARG A 166 -13.85 0.24 13.22
N LEU A 167 -14.14 0.78 12.03
CA LEU A 167 -13.25 1.67 11.29
C LEU A 167 -13.04 2.99 12.03
N ARG A 168 -14.13 3.61 12.54
CA ARG A 168 -14.07 4.84 13.33
C ARG A 168 -13.22 4.68 14.59
N ALA A 169 -13.41 3.59 15.32
CA ALA A 169 -12.62 3.28 16.53
C ALA A 169 -11.13 3.08 16.19
N GLY A 170 -10.84 2.40 15.07
CA GLY A 170 -9.48 2.23 14.56
C GLY A 170 -8.83 3.55 14.17
N ALA A 171 -9.52 4.38 13.39
CA ALA A 171 -9.06 5.71 12.97
C ALA A 171 -8.75 6.62 14.17
N ASN A 172 -9.61 6.64 15.19
CA ASN A 172 -9.37 7.37 16.44
C ASN A 172 -8.09 6.89 17.14
N TYR A 173 -7.84 5.58 17.15
CA TYR A 173 -6.60 5.03 17.70
C TYR A 173 -5.36 5.48 16.92
N LEU A 174 -5.43 5.56 15.58
CA LEU A 174 -4.33 6.09 14.77
C LEU A 174 -4.10 7.59 15.03
N LEU A 175 -5.16 8.38 15.11
CA LEU A 175 -5.08 9.82 15.38
C LEU A 175 -4.52 10.16 16.77
N ALA A 176 -4.67 9.27 17.74
CA ALA A 176 -4.04 9.39 19.05
C ALA A 176 -2.52 9.12 19.01
N ASN A 177 -1.98 8.64 17.89
CA ASN A 177 -0.57 8.34 17.69
C ASN A 177 -0.05 9.01 16.40
N PRO A 178 -0.01 10.36 16.34
CA PRO A 178 0.40 11.09 15.14
C PRO A 178 1.88 10.89 14.81
N ILE A 179 2.30 11.39 13.64
CA ILE A 179 3.72 11.49 13.29
C ILE A 179 4.44 12.38 14.31
N ASP A 180 5.44 11.82 14.97
CA ASP A 180 6.30 12.54 15.90
C ASP A 180 7.75 12.08 15.74
N TYR A 181 8.61 13.00 15.31
CA TYR A 181 10.06 12.76 15.18
C TYR A 181 10.81 12.96 16.50
N ASN A 182 10.21 13.68 17.47
CA ASN A 182 10.86 14.10 18.70
C ASN A 182 10.53 13.21 19.90
N SER A 183 9.56 12.31 19.76
CA SER A 183 9.16 11.43 20.85
C SER A 183 10.29 10.48 21.25
N SER A 184 10.65 10.51 22.52
CA SER A 184 11.54 9.52 23.14
C SER A 184 10.80 8.25 23.55
N GLU A 185 9.47 8.30 23.66
CA GLU A 185 8.61 7.19 24.09
C GLU A 185 8.08 6.37 22.90
N SER A 186 7.78 7.02 21.78
CA SER A 186 7.37 6.37 20.54
C SER A 186 8.55 6.29 19.58
N HIS A 187 9.06 5.08 19.39
CA HIS A 187 9.99 4.76 18.33
C HIS A 187 9.42 5.22 16.97
N GLN A 188 10.20 6.04 16.24
CA GLN A 188 9.84 6.45 14.88
C GLN A 188 9.51 5.21 14.05
N ASN A 189 8.39 5.22 13.34
CA ASN A 189 7.98 4.07 12.55
C ASN A 189 7.39 4.55 11.23
N VAL A 190 8.25 4.72 10.22
CA VAL A 190 7.84 5.21 8.91
C VAL A 190 6.90 4.22 8.20
N TYR A 191 6.99 2.91 8.50
CA TYR A 191 6.03 1.92 8.01
C TYR A 191 4.61 2.23 8.48
N TYR A 192 4.46 2.42 9.79
CA TYR A 192 3.19 2.81 10.40
C TYR A 192 2.69 4.13 9.80
N TRP A 193 3.55 5.16 9.72
CA TRP A 193 3.15 6.46 9.19
C TRP A 193 2.64 6.38 7.76
N TYR A 194 3.25 5.54 6.92
CA TYR A 194 2.80 5.30 5.56
C TYR A 194 1.39 4.72 5.50
N TYR A 195 1.10 3.63 6.23
CA TYR A 195 -0.24 3.04 6.25
C TYR A 195 -1.27 3.95 6.91
N ALA A 196 -0.94 4.57 8.03
CA ALA A 196 -1.84 5.50 8.70
C ALA A 196 -2.20 6.71 7.83
N THR A 197 -1.24 7.22 7.05
CA THR A 197 -1.48 8.27 6.08
C THR A 197 -2.51 7.84 5.05
N GLN A 198 -2.41 6.62 4.50
CA GLN A 198 -3.38 6.11 3.51
C GLN A 198 -4.76 5.89 4.12
N THR A 199 -4.85 5.22 5.26
CA THR A 199 -6.12 4.96 5.96
C THR A 199 -6.84 6.27 6.30
N LEU A 200 -6.13 7.21 6.94
CA LEU A 200 -6.73 8.48 7.34
C LEU A 200 -7.03 9.39 6.14
N HIS A 201 -6.26 9.29 5.06
CA HIS A 201 -6.58 9.96 3.81
C HIS A 201 -7.87 9.44 3.18
N HIS A 202 -8.09 8.13 3.19
CA HIS A 202 -9.35 7.56 2.72
C HIS A 202 -10.53 7.96 3.60
N MET A 203 -10.37 7.93 4.92
CA MET A 203 -11.35 8.47 5.87
C MET A 203 -11.70 9.93 5.58
N GLY A 204 -10.76 10.76 5.12
CA GLY A 204 -11.05 12.14 4.74
C GLY A 204 -11.56 13.01 5.90
N GLY A 205 -12.16 14.15 5.55
CA GLY A 205 -12.75 15.07 6.53
C GLY A 205 -11.80 15.46 7.67
N ASP A 206 -12.36 15.61 8.87
CA ASP A 206 -11.62 16.00 10.07
C ASP A 206 -10.48 15.02 10.43
N ASP A 207 -10.63 13.73 10.10
CA ASP A 207 -9.60 12.72 10.38
C ASP A 207 -8.36 12.98 9.53
N TRP A 208 -8.56 13.18 8.21
CA TRP A 208 -7.49 13.56 7.31
C TRP A 208 -6.89 14.91 7.67
N ASP A 209 -7.71 15.91 7.97
CA ASP A 209 -7.23 17.27 8.26
C ASP A 209 -6.31 17.29 9.49
N LYS A 210 -6.65 16.54 10.55
CA LYS A 210 -5.81 16.41 11.75
C LYS A 210 -4.47 15.76 11.45
N TRP A 211 -4.49 14.61 10.78
CA TRP A 211 -3.27 13.89 10.41
C TRP A 211 -2.39 14.71 9.47
N ASN A 212 -3.00 15.24 8.42
CA ASN A 212 -2.32 15.93 7.35
C ASN A 212 -1.70 17.25 7.80
N LYS A 213 -2.34 17.97 8.73
CA LYS A 213 -1.77 19.18 9.33
C LYS A 213 -0.38 18.93 9.93
N VAL A 214 -0.17 17.74 10.51
CA VAL A 214 1.13 17.30 11.04
C VAL A 214 2.02 16.78 9.91
N MET A 215 1.54 15.78 9.14
CA MET A 215 2.32 15.08 8.12
C MET A 215 2.96 16.04 7.10
N ARG A 216 2.18 16.97 6.55
CA ARG A 216 2.63 17.90 5.49
C ARG A 216 3.72 18.87 5.95
N GLN A 217 3.93 19.02 7.25
CA GLN A 217 4.99 19.84 7.84
C GLN A 217 6.15 18.96 8.32
N ALA A 218 5.85 17.92 9.10
CA ALA A 218 6.85 17.06 9.71
C ALA A 218 7.71 16.35 8.66
N ILE A 219 7.10 15.71 7.65
CA ILE A 219 7.85 14.95 6.65
C ILE A 219 8.80 15.87 5.86
N PRO A 220 8.38 16.98 5.22
CA PRO A 220 9.29 17.83 4.45
C PRO A 220 10.37 18.53 5.28
N THR A 221 10.09 18.81 6.56
CA THR A 221 11.06 19.42 7.49
C THR A 221 12.26 18.51 7.72
N HIS A 222 12.04 17.20 7.80
CA HIS A 222 13.08 16.20 8.06
C HIS A 222 13.79 15.68 6.80
N GLN A 223 13.48 16.23 5.61
CA GLN A 223 14.21 15.91 4.39
C GLN A 223 15.62 16.50 4.42
N VAL A 224 16.62 15.71 4.01
CA VAL A 224 18.00 16.17 3.89
C VAL A 224 18.09 17.29 2.82
N LYS A 225 18.64 18.45 3.19
CA LYS A 225 18.66 19.66 2.33
C LYS A 225 19.97 19.89 1.58
N SER A 226 21.06 19.23 1.97
CA SER A 226 22.40 19.45 1.42
C SER A 226 23.22 18.16 1.37
N GLY A 227 24.34 18.21 0.64
CA GLY A 227 25.25 17.08 0.48
C GLY A 227 24.75 15.99 -0.49
N PRO A 228 25.44 14.85 -0.54
CA PRO A 228 25.15 13.75 -1.47
C PRO A 228 23.74 13.15 -1.28
N GLU A 229 23.23 13.17 -0.04
CA GLU A 229 21.94 12.59 0.33
C GLU A 229 20.77 13.59 0.20
N LYS A 230 21.00 14.77 -0.39
CA LYS A 230 19.98 15.80 -0.57
C LYS A 230 18.74 15.23 -1.25
N GLY A 231 17.57 15.50 -0.67
CA GLY A 231 16.28 15.01 -1.16
C GLY A 231 15.81 13.71 -0.51
N SER A 232 16.66 13.03 0.25
CA SER A 232 16.33 11.78 0.96
C SER A 232 15.86 12.01 2.40
N TRP A 233 15.43 10.93 3.06
CA TRP A 233 15.20 10.86 4.50
C TRP A 233 16.12 9.81 5.12
N ALA A 234 16.83 10.18 6.19
CA ALA A 234 17.72 9.28 6.88
C ALA A 234 16.93 8.26 7.71
N PRO A 235 17.37 6.98 7.76
CA PRO A 235 16.82 6.04 8.73
C PRO A 235 17.18 6.51 10.15
N SER A 236 16.23 6.43 11.06
CA SER A 236 16.44 6.73 12.48
C SER A 236 16.73 5.44 13.24
N ALA A 237 17.61 5.49 14.24
CA ALA A 237 17.85 4.36 15.14
C ALA A 237 16.57 3.90 15.86
N GLY A 238 15.59 4.80 16.01
CA GLY A 238 14.28 4.46 16.56
C GLY A 238 13.40 3.66 15.59
N ASP A 239 13.66 3.68 14.29
CA ASP A 239 12.90 2.92 13.29
C ASP A 239 13.57 1.57 13.05
N SER A 240 13.08 0.52 13.71
CA SER A 240 13.63 -0.83 13.56
C SER A 240 13.56 -1.36 12.13
N HIS A 241 12.60 -0.91 11.32
CA HIS A 241 12.52 -1.28 9.91
C HIS A 241 13.51 -0.47 9.08
N GLY A 242 13.57 0.84 9.30
CA GLY A 242 14.47 1.75 8.60
C GLY A 242 15.95 1.52 8.92
N ALA A 243 16.33 1.46 10.19
CA ALA A 243 17.72 1.23 10.61
C ALA A 243 18.15 -0.23 10.52
N GLY A 244 17.23 -1.18 10.72
CA GLY A 244 17.56 -2.61 10.80
C GLY A 244 17.64 -3.33 9.46
N ALA A 245 16.80 -2.98 8.47
CA ALA A 245 16.69 -3.75 7.23
C ALA A 245 16.56 -2.89 5.96
N GLY A 246 15.70 -1.87 5.96
CA GLY A 246 15.34 -1.14 4.74
C GLY A 246 16.32 -0.02 4.34
N GLY A 247 16.99 0.59 5.31
CA GLY A 247 17.93 1.69 5.10
C GLY A 247 17.29 2.96 4.54
N ARG A 248 18.14 3.85 4.03
CA ARG A 248 17.76 5.17 3.52
C ARG A 248 16.79 5.12 2.34
N LEU A 249 16.96 4.15 1.43
CA LEU A 249 16.10 4.03 0.25
C LEU A 249 14.66 3.75 0.68
N TYR A 250 14.47 2.77 1.57
CA TYR A 250 13.16 2.45 2.16
C TYR A 250 12.52 3.67 2.84
N THR A 251 13.25 4.34 3.73
CA THR A 251 12.74 5.52 4.45
C THR A 251 12.36 6.64 3.47
N THR A 252 13.17 6.83 2.42
CA THR A 252 12.91 7.84 1.39
C THR A 252 11.68 7.50 0.57
N CYS A 253 11.54 6.26 0.11
CA CYS A 253 10.38 5.81 -0.67
C CYS A 253 9.07 6.00 0.10
N LEU A 254 8.99 5.53 1.35
CA LEU A 254 7.78 5.67 2.15
C LEU A 254 7.46 7.13 2.51
N SER A 255 8.49 7.96 2.77
CA SER A 255 8.31 9.41 2.94
C SER A 255 7.75 10.07 1.69
N ILE A 256 8.25 9.71 0.50
CA ILE A 256 7.73 10.21 -0.77
C ILE A 256 6.29 9.74 -0.97
N TYR A 257 5.97 8.47 -0.73
CA TYR A 257 4.60 7.95 -0.91
C TYR A 257 3.58 8.64 0.01
N MET A 258 3.96 8.98 1.24
CA MET A 258 3.11 9.80 2.11
C MET A 258 2.85 11.19 1.52
N LEU A 259 3.86 11.82 0.90
CA LEU A 259 3.71 13.13 0.26
C LEU A 259 2.95 13.08 -1.07
N GLU A 260 2.95 11.92 -1.74
CA GLU A 260 2.23 11.70 -3.00
C GLU A 260 0.75 11.36 -2.81
N VAL A 261 0.32 11.10 -1.57
CA VAL A 261 -1.04 10.59 -1.27
C VAL A 261 -2.15 11.43 -1.90
N TYR A 262 -1.97 12.76 -1.99
CA TYR A 262 -2.90 13.72 -2.61
C TYR A 262 -3.18 13.49 -4.08
N TYR A 263 -2.22 12.90 -4.79
CA TYR A 263 -2.25 12.75 -6.25
C TYR A 263 -2.39 11.29 -6.66
N ARG A 264 -1.92 10.38 -5.80
CA ARG A 264 -1.85 8.94 -6.07
C ARG A 264 -3.13 8.21 -5.70
N HIS A 265 -3.79 8.61 -4.62
CA HIS A 265 -4.98 7.92 -4.12
C HIS A 265 -6.18 8.86 -4.17
N LEU A 266 -7.25 8.43 -4.84
CA LEU A 266 -8.54 9.12 -4.74
C LEU A 266 -9.20 8.72 -3.42
N PRO A 267 -9.74 9.66 -2.61
CA PRO A 267 -10.44 9.32 -1.36
C PRO A 267 -11.63 8.40 -1.65
N ILE A 268 -11.53 7.11 -1.32
CA ILE A 268 -12.45 6.06 -1.82
C ILE A 268 -13.91 6.39 -1.50
N TYR A 269 -14.19 6.88 -0.29
CA TYR A 269 -15.56 7.20 0.13
C TYR A 269 -16.17 8.40 -0.61
N LYS A 270 -15.35 9.34 -1.08
CA LYS A 270 -15.81 10.45 -1.93
C LYS A 270 -16.35 9.96 -3.28
N TYR A 271 -15.87 8.81 -3.77
CA TYR A 271 -16.28 8.25 -5.06
C TYR A 271 -17.31 7.14 -4.93
N ARG A 272 -17.30 6.35 -3.83
CA ARG A 272 -18.35 5.35 -3.55
C ARG A 272 -19.73 5.97 -3.28
N SER A 273 -19.78 7.24 -2.89
CA SER A 273 -21.02 8.00 -2.64
C SER A 273 -21.63 8.63 -3.89
N ARG A 274 -20.98 8.53 -5.08
CA ARG A 274 -21.58 8.98 -6.34
C ARG A 274 -22.51 7.89 -6.89
N PRO A 275 -23.79 8.18 -7.17
CA PRO A 275 -24.64 7.24 -7.89
C PRO A 275 -24.02 6.95 -9.26
N VAL A 276 -24.01 5.67 -9.65
CA VAL A 276 -23.63 5.24 -11.00
C VAL A 276 -24.68 5.80 -11.96
N THR A 277 -24.39 6.92 -12.61
CA THR A 277 -25.16 7.35 -13.77
C THR A 277 -24.69 6.52 -14.97
N SER A 278 -25.49 5.53 -15.37
CA SER A 278 -25.27 4.77 -16.61
C SER A 278 -25.22 5.73 -17.82
N PRO A 279 -24.30 5.58 -18.78
CA PRO A 279 -24.21 6.45 -19.96
C PRO A 279 -25.27 6.18 -21.05
N GLU A 280 -26.44 5.63 -20.70
CA GLU A 280 -27.47 5.22 -21.68
C GLU A 280 -28.79 5.93 -21.41
N ALA A 281 -28.87 7.23 -21.69
CA ALA A 281 -30.16 7.94 -21.79
C ALA A 281 -30.14 9.27 -22.58
N GLU A 282 -29.09 9.58 -23.35
CA GLU A 282 -29.11 10.73 -24.27
C GLU A 282 -28.86 10.24 -25.70
N GLY A 283 -29.86 9.56 -26.25
CA GLY A 283 -29.80 9.02 -27.60
C GLY A 283 -31.14 8.52 -28.12
N ALA A 284 -32.25 9.16 -27.73
CA ALA A 284 -33.56 8.92 -28.35
C ALA A 284 -34.55 10.07 -28.07
N SER A 285 -34.43 11.17 -28.81
CA SER A 285 -35.62 11.78 -29.40
C SER A 285 -35.23 12.47 -30.69
N LYS A 286 -35.90 12.06 -31.76
CA LYS A 286 -36.11 12.87 -32.97
C LYS A 286 -37.01 14.05 -32.63
#